data_AF-A0A3N5TXX4-F1
#
_entry.id   AF-A0A3N5TXX4-F1
#
_cell.length_a   1.000
_cell.length_b   1.000
_cell.length_c   1.000
_cell.angle_alpha   90.00
_cell.angle_beta   90.00
_cell.angle_gamma   90.00
#
_symmetry.space_group_name_H-M   'P 1'
#
loop_
_entity.id
_entity.type
_entity.pdbx_description
1 polymer ?
#
loop_
_entity_poly.entity_id
_entity_poly.type
_entity_poly.pdbx_seq_one_letter_code
_entity_poly.pdbx_strand_id
1 'polypeptide(L)'
;MLGLSAYTWWKFLHVVGVIAFVTFHGVSVMAALRVRKERDRGRIATMLQLSGSSVTGMYVSLAWLITFGVVAGIQGDYWDDGWFWISIGLLVLVIGEMSAVARPYYQRVKEAVEVRPSGVPRRSDEELEEILRSRVAVWNAAFGAAVLLAITYLMIFKPFQVF
;
A
#
# COMPACT_ATOMS: atom_id res chain seq x y z
N MET A 1 34.62 -10.81 -16.53
CA MET A 1 33.48 -11.10 -15.65
C MET A 1 33.03 -9.79 -15.05
N LEU A 2 31.82 -9.31 -15.37
CA LEU A 2 31.29 -8.09 -14.75
C LEU A 2 30.98 -8.40 -13.27
N GLY A 3 31.89 -8.06 -12.37
CA GLY A 3 31.64 -8.16 -10.94
C GLY A 3 30.58 -7.13 -10.57
N LEU A 4 29.36 -7.59 -10.27
CA LEU A 4 28.32 -6.73 -9.72
C LEU A 4 28.81 -6.19 -8.36
N SER A 5 28.81 -4.87 -8.20
CA SER A 5 29.16 -4.25 -6.93
C SER A 5 28.12 -4.58 -5.85
N ALA A 6 28.52 -4.57 -4.57
CA ALA A 6 27.58 -4.72 -3.45
C ALA A 6 26.41 -3.73 -3.55
N TYR A 7 26.71 -2.48 -3.93
CA TYR A 7 25.72 -1.45 -4.21
C TYR A 7 24.64 -1.88 -5.22
N THR A 8 25.03 -2.57 -6.30
CA THR A 8 24.09 -3.07 -7.30
C THR A 8 23.15 -4.13 -6.72
N TRP A 9 23.65 -5.00 -5.85
CA TRP A 9 22.83 -5.99 -5.14
C TRP A 9 21.84 -5.36 -4.18
N TRP A 10 22.22 -4.31 -3.43
CA TRP A 10 21.28 -3.62 -2.54
C TRP A 10 20.13 -2.95 -3.29
N LYS A 11 20.43 -2.29 -4.42
CA LYS A 11 19.39 -1.77 -5.32
C LYS A 11 18.47 -2.88 -5.83
N PHE A 12 19.03 -4.01 -6.25
CA PHE A 12 18.24 -5.15 -6.71
C PHE A 12 17.28 -5.65 -5.61
N LEU A 13 17.78 -5.84 -4.38
CA LEU A 13 16.97 -6.29 -3.26
C LEU A 13 15.88 -5.27 -2.87
N HIS A 14 16.17 -3.98 -2.96
CA HIS A 14 15.17 -2.92 -2.82
C HIS A 14 14.05 -3.06 -3.86
N VAL A 15 14.40 -3.21 -5.15
CA VAL A 15 13.44 -3.37 -6.26
C VAL A 15 12.62 -4.66 -6.11
N VAL A 16 13.23 -5.77 -5.69
CA VAL A 16 12.50 -7.00 -5.35
C VAL A 16 11.47 -6.75 -4.25
N GLY A 17 11.84 -5.98 -3.22
CA GLY A 17 10.91 -5.54 -2.17
C GLY A 17 9.75 -4.71 -2.73
N VAL A 18 10.01 -3.78 -3.65
CA VAL A 18 8.97 -2.99 -4.32
C VAL A 18 8.01 -3.88 -5.12
N ILE A 19 8.52 -4.84 -5.89
CA ILE A 19 7.70 -5.79 -6.67
C ILE A 19 6.82 -6.62 -5.73
N ALA A 20 7.39 -7.16 -4.64
CA ALA A 20 6.65 -7.92 -3.65
C ALA A 20 5.56 -7.04 -2.99
N PHE A 21 5.90 -5.81 -2.62
CA PHE A 21 4.97 -4.85 -2.03
C PHE A 21 3.79 -4.56 -2.96
N VAL A 22 4.04 -4.21 -4.22
CA VAL A 22 2.99 -3.94 -5.20
C VAL A 22 2.12 -5.17 -5.43
N THR A 23 2.71 -6.38 -5.40
CA THR A 23 1.95 -7.63 -5.55
C THR A 23 0.99 -7.86 -4.38
N PHE A 24 1.50 -7.84 -3.14
CA PHE A 24 0.67 -8.08 -1.95
C PHE A 24 -0.33 -6.94 -1.66
N HIS A 25 0.09 -5.69 -1.86
CA HIS A 25 -0.76 -4.52 -1.73
C HIS A 25 -1.79 -4.46 -2.87
N GLY A 26 -1.42 -4.83 -4.09
CA GLY A 26 -2.33 -4.88 -5.23
C GLY A 26 -3.52 -5.80 -5.00
N VAL A 27 -3.32 -6.93 -4.31
CA VAL A 27 -4.43 -7.82 -3.89
C VAL A 27 -5.43 -7.09 -2.99
N SER A 28 -4.98 -6.33 -1.99
CA SER A 28 -5.88 -5.59 -1.08
C SER A 28 -6.58 -4.44 -1.78
N VAL A 29 -5.89 -3.73 -2.69
CA VAL A 29 -6.49 -2.68 -3.53
C VAL A 29 -7.59 -3.26 -4.42
N MET A 30 -7.32 -4.38 -5.10
CA MET A 30 -8.32 -5.02 -5.97
C MET A 30 -9.52 -5.55 -5.17
N ALA A 31 -9.29 -6.14 -4.00
CA ALA A 31 -10.36 -6.56 -3.10
C ALA A 31 -11.23 -5.36 -2.69
N ALA A 32 -10.62 -4.24 -2.29
CA ALA A 32 -11.35 -3.04 -1.91
C ALA A 32 -12.21 -2.45 -3.03
N LEU A 33 -11.67 -2.38 -4.25
CA LEU A 33 -12.42 -1.91 -5.42
C LEU A 33 -13.57 -2.85 -5.79
N ARG A 34 -13.40 -4.16 -5.58
CA ARG A 34 -14.45 -5.15 -5.81
C ARG A 34 -15.54 -5.09 -4.75
N VAL A 35 -15.18 -4.95 -3.47
CA VAL A 35 -16.10 -4.84 -2.33
C VAL A 35 -17.12 -3.71 -2.53
N ARG A 36 -16.70 -2.56 -3.07
CA ARG A 36 -17.60 -1.44 -3.40
C ARG A 36 -18.77 -1.83 -4.32
N LYS A 37 -18.56 -2.81 -5.20
CA LYS A 37 -19.55 -3.27 -6.20
C LYS A 37 -20.32 -4.51 -5.74
N GLU A 38 -19.90 -5.14 -4.66
CA GLU A 38 -20.53 -6.35 -4.14
C GLU A 38 -21.71 -5.99 -3.21
N ARG A 39 -22.73 -6.83 -3.19
CA ARG A 39 -23.91 -6.68 -2.31
C ARG A 39 -24.13 -7.90 -1.44
N ASP A 40 -23.56 -9.04 -1.81
CA ASP A 40 -23.57 -10.23 -0.97
C ASP A 40 -22.57 -10.08 0.20
N ARG A 41 -23.08 -10.09 1.43
CA ARG A 41 -22.30 -9.89 2.65
C ARG A 41 -21.25 -10.98 2.86
N GLY A 42 -21.57 -12.24 2.53
CA GLY A 42 -20.65 -13.37 2.64
C GLY A 42 -19.46 -13.26 1.69
N ARG A 43 -19.70 -12.79 0.46
CA ARG A 43 -18.66 -12.49 -0.52
C ARG A 43 -17.80 -11.31 -0.08
N ILE A 44 -18.40 -10.25 0.47
CA ILE A 44 -17.62 -9.13 1.03
C ILE A 44 -16.72 -9.62 2.16
N ALA A 45 -17.25 -10.41 3.10
CA ALA A 45 -16.46 -10.97 4.20
C ALA A 45 -15.29 -11.83 3.69
N THR A 46 -15.53 -12.70 2.72
CA THR A 46 -14.48 -13.50 2.06
C THR A 46 -13.39 -12.63 1.41
N MET A 47 -13.78 -11.58 0.68
CA MET A 47 -12.83 -10.64 0.07
C MET A 47 -12.00 -9.89 1.12
N LEU A 48 -12.62 -9.48 2.23
CA LEU A 48 -11.93 -8.81 3.34
C LEU A 48 -10.96 -9.75 4.05
N GLN A 49 -11.28 -11.04 4.16
CA GLN A 49 -10.38 -12.04 4.72
C GLN A 49 -9.15 -12.25 3.83
N LEU A 50 -9.35 -12.39 2.52
CA LEU A 50 -8.25 -12.47 1.55
C LEU A 50 -7.40 -11.19 1.54
N SER A 51 -8.03 -10.01 1.59
CA SER A 51 -7.31 -8.75 1.72
C SER A 51 -6.52 -8.69 3.02
N GLY A 52 -7.07 -9.22 4.12
CA GLY A 52 -6.40 -9.28 5.42
C GLY A 52 -5.12 -10.11 5.39
N SER A 53 -5.14 -11.26 4.71
CA SER A 53 -3.94 -12.11 4.60
C SER A 53 -2.87 -11.49 3.70
N SER A 54 -3.26 -10.76 2.64
CA SER A 54 -2.30 -10.08 1.75
C SER A 54 -1.58 -8.92 2.44
N VAL A 55 -2.24 -8.24 3.39
CA VAL A 55 -1.67 -7.10 4.14
C VAL A 55 -0.44 -7.52 4.96
N THR A 56 -0.38 -8.75 5.47
CA THR A 56 0.83 -9.24 6.16
C THR A 56 2.03 -9.28 5.21
N GLY A 57 1.84 -9.85 4.00
CA GLY A 57 2.89 -9.87 2.97
C GLY A 57 3.31 -8.47 2.52
N MET A 58 2.37 -7.53 2.45
CA MET A 58 2.65 -6.12 2.19
C MET A 58 3.56 -5.51 3.27
N TYR A 59 3.29 -5.71 4.56
CA TYR A 59 4.14 -5.14 5.61
C TYR A 59 5.55 -5.75 5.63
N VAL A 60 5.66 -7.07 5.41
CA VAL A 60 6.97 -7.74 5.30
C VAL A 60 7.78 -7.17 4.12
N SER A 61 7.16 -7.03 2.96
CA SER A 61 7.81 -6.46 1.78
C SER A 61 8.11 -4.96 1.91
N LEU A 62 7.28 -4.20 2.62
CA LEU A 62 7.55 -2.80 2.95
C LEU A 62 8.77 -2.66 3.87
N ALA A 63 8.87 -3.48 4.91
CA ALA A 63 10.06 -3.51 5.77
C ALA A 63 11.32 -3.89 4.98
N TRP A 64 11.20 -4.87 4.08
CA TRP A 64 12.27 -5.31 3.20
C TRP A 64 12.75 -4.17 2.27
N LEU A 65 11.85 -3.55 1.52
CA LEU A 65 12.22 -2.49 0.57
C LEU A 65 12.81 -1.28 1.29
N ILE A 66 12.29 -0.88 2.47
CA ILE A 66 12.85 0.23 3.25
C ILE A 66 14.27 -0.11 3.69
N THR A 67 14.48 -1.32 4.23
CA THR A 67 15.81 -1.76 4.71
C THR A 67 16.86 -1.66 3.60
N PHE A 68 16.59 -2.24 2.43
CA PHE A 68 17.55 -2.20 1.33
C PHE A 68 17.64 -0.83 0.66
N GLY A 69 16.57 -0.04 0.68
CA GLY A 69 16.59 1.35 0.23
C GLY A 69 17.51 2.22 1.08
N VAL A 70 17.46 2.07 2.41
CA VAL A 70 18.34 2.79 3.36
C VAL A 70 19.80 2.36 3.17
N VAL A 71 20.08 1.06 3.07
CA VAL A 71 21.45 0.56 2.83
C VAL A 71 22.01 1.08 1.51
N ALA A 72 21.19 1.10 0.45
CA ALA A 72 21.58 1.69 -0.84
C ALA A 72 21.75 3.21 -0.76
N GLY A 73 20.94 3.91 0.04
CA GLY A 73 21.06 5.34 0.30
C GLY A 73 22.40 5.71 0.94
N ILE A 74 22.80 4.96 1.97
CA ILE A 74 24.08 5.15 2.68
C ILE A 74 25.26 4.92 1.72
N GLN A 75 25.26 3.82 0.96
CA GLN A 75 26.37 3.52 0.05
C GLN A 75 26.43 4.40 -1.19
N GLY A 76 25.29 4.97 -1.59
CA GLY A 76 25.21 5.91 -2.70
C GLY A 76 25.45 7.37 -2.32
N ASP A 77 25.58 7.66 -1.01
CA ASP A 77 25.77 9.00 -0.46
C ASP A 77 24.70 10.02 -0.89
N TYR A 78 23.43 9.60 -0.90
CA TYR A 78 22.31 10.43 -1.38
C TYR A 78 21.73 11.39 -0.35
N TRP A 79 22.48 11.70 0.70
CA TRP A 79 21.97 12.47 1.84
C TRP A 79 21.74 13.95 1.52
N ASP A 80 22.45 14.49 0.53
CA ASP A 80 22.28 15.87 0.05
C ASP A 80 21.31 15.96 -1.15
N ASP A 81 20.89 14.81 -1.71
CA ASP A 81 20.08 14.75 -2.91
C ASP A 81 18.58 14.95 -2.61
N GLY A 82 17.97 15.95 -3.27
CA GLY A 82 16.56 16.29 -3.06
C GLY A 82 15.59 15.17 -3.43
N TRP A 83 15.83 14.43 -4.53
CA TRP A 83 14.95 13.32 -4.93
C TRP A 83 14.83 12.24 -3.85
N PHE A 84 15.90 12.01 -3.08
CA PHE A 84 15.94 10.98 -2.05
C PHE A 84 14.98 11.36 -0.91
N TRP A 85 15.12 12.57 -0.37
CA TRP A 85 14.26 13.06 0.70
C TRP A 85 12.80 13.26 0.26
N ILE A 86 12.57 13.77 -0.94
CA ILE A 86 11.20 13.92 -1.47
C ILE A 86 10.53 12.55 -1.58
N SER A 87 11.26 11.52 -2.03
CA SER A 87 10.71 10.16 -2.12
C SER A 87 10.33 9.59 -0.76
N ILE A 88 11.18 9.81 0.27
CA ILE A 88 10.88 9.39 1.65
C ILE A 88 9.67 10.15 2.17
N GLY A 89 9.61 11.47 1.97
CA GLY A 89 8.47 12.29 2.37
C GLY A 89 7.16 11.84 1.73
N LEU A 90 7.18 11.50 0.44
CA LEU A 90 6.02 10.96 -0.27
C LEU A 90 5.60 9.58 0.26
N LEU A 91 6.55 8.70 0.59
CA LEU A 91 6.24 7.42 1.23
C LEU A 91 5.55 7.62 2.59
N VAL A 92 6.09 8.50 3.43
CA VAL A 92 5.51 8.84 4.73
C VAL A 92 4.12 9.46 4.58
N LEU A 93 3.94 10.35 3.60
CA LEU A 93 2.64 10.94 3.28
C LEU A 93 1.59 9.88 2.94
N VAL A 94 1.94 8.89 2.11
CA VAL A 94 1.03 7.79 1.77
C VAL A 94 0.71 6.91 2.97
N ILE A 95 1.71 6.58 3.79
CA ILE A 95 1.49 5.83 5.04
C ILE A 95 0.52 6.59 5.95
N GLY A 96 0.68 7.92 6.05
CA GLY A 96 -0.21 8.80 6.80
C GLY A 96 -1.65 8.78 6.26
N GLU A 97 -1.82 8.93 4.95
CA GLU A 97 -3.14 8.88 4.30
C GLU A 97 -3.83 7.53 4.52
N MET A 98 -3.09 6.42 4.36
CA MET A 98 -3.60 5.07 4.60
C MET A 98 -4.05 4.88 6.06
N SER A 99 -3.31 5.46 7.00
CA SER A 99 -3.58 5.36 8.44
C SER A 99 -4.79 6.20 8.86
N ALA A 100 -4.93 7.40 8.30
CA ALA A 100 -5.96 8.37 8.68
C ALA A 100 -7.28 8.21 7.93
N VAL A 101 -7.24 7.73 6.67
CA VAL A 101 -8.40 7.68 5.78
C VAL A 101 -8.83 6.24 5.49
N ALA A 102 -7.90 5.43 4.98
CA ALA A 102 -8.22 4.07 4.54
C ALA A 102 -8.60 3.16 5.71
N ARG A 103 -7.77 3.15 6.75
CA ARG A 103 -7.94 2.25 7.90
C ARG A 103 -9.30 2.44 8.60
N PRO A 104 -9.74 3.66 8.98
CA PRO A 104 -11.06 3.86 9.59
C PRO A 104 -12.21 3.44 8.66
N TYR A 105 -12.08 3.68 7.36
CA TYR A 105 -13.07 3.23 6.39
C TYR A 105 -13.21 1.70 6.37
N TYR A 106 -12.11 0.96 6.22
CA TYR A 106 -12.18 -0.51 6.16
C TYR A 106 -12.54 -1.15 7.50
N GLN A 107 -12.27 -0.49 8.64
CA GLN A 107 -12.77 -0.93 9.94
C GLN A 107 -14.30 -0.88 9.97
N ARG A 108 -14.92 0.21 9.51
CA ARG A 108 -16.39 0.31 9.39
C ARG A 108 -16.99 -0.75 8.47
N VAL A 109 -16.33 -1.04 7.33
CA VAL A 109 -16.78 -2.10 6.42
C VAL A 109 -16.71 -3.47 7.10
N LYS A 110 -15.62 -3.78 7.80
CA LYS A 110 -15.47 -5.05 8.56
C LYS A 110 -16.54 -5.19 9.62
N GLU A 111 -16.73 -4.16 10.45
CA GLU A 111 -17.77 -4.14 11.47
C GLU A 111 -19.19 -4.33 10.89
N ALA A 112 -19.45 -3.75 9.71
CA ALA A 112 -20.76 -3.87 9.07
C ALA A 112 -21.04 -5.27 8.53
N VAL A 113 -20.02 -6.02 8.08
CA VAL A 113 -20.22 -7.41 7.61
C VAL A 113 -20.18 -8.45 8.71
N GLU A 114 -19.73 -8.09 9.91
CA GLU A 114 -19.72 -9.00 11.06
C GLU A 114 -21.13 -9.42 11.47
N VAL A 115 -21.26 -10.70 11.80
CA VAL A 115 -22.50 -11.33 12.24
C VAL A 115 -22.39 -11.65 13.72
N ARG A 116 -23.43 -11.33 14.50
CA ARG A 116 -23.50 -11.66 15.93
C ARG A 116 -23.65 -13.17 16.12
N PRO A 117 -23.39 -13.73 17.31
CA PRO A 117 -23.67 -15.13 17.61
C PRO A 117 -25.12 -15.57 17.33
N SER A 118 -26.07 -14.63 17.35
CA SER A 118 -27.47 -14.85 17.00
C SER A 118 -27.73 -15.05 15.49
N GLY A 119 -26.71 -14.91 14.63
CA GLY A 119 -26.87 -14.95 13.17
C GLY A 119 -27.34 -13.62 12.56
N VAL A 120 -27.60 -12.60 13.38
CA VAL A 120 -28.05 -11.28 12.92
C VAL A 120 -26.84 -10.39 12.61
N PRO A 121 -26.77 -9.75 11.42
CA PRO A 121 -25.73 -8.79 11.09
C PRO A 121 -25.62 -7.65 12.11
N ARG A 122 -24.41 -7.16 12.35
CA ARG A 122 -24.18 -6.01 13.26
C ARG A 122 -24.76 -4.69 12.73
N ARG A 123 -24.85 -4.55 11.41
CA ARG A 123 -25.41 -3.42 10.67
C ARG A 123 -26.40 -3.92 9.61
N SER A 124 -27.42 -3.13 9.32
CA SER A 124 -28.41 -3.47 8.29
C SER A 124 -27.76 -3.52 6.89
N ASP A 125 -28.49 -4.07 5.91
CA ASP A 125 -28.06 -4.09 4.51
C ASP A 125 -27.96 -2.66 3.96
N GLU A 126 -28.89 -1.78 4.35
CA GLU A 126 -28.90 -0.36 3.96
C GLU A 126 -27.70 0.41 4.53
N GLU A 127 -27.38 0.22 5.82
CA GLU A 127 -26.21 0.83 6.45
C GLU A 127 -24.91 0.35 5.77
N LEU A 128 -24.80 -0.94 5.44
CA LEU A 128 -23.66 -1.47 4.71
C LEU A 128 -23.56 -0.84 3.31
N GLU A 129 -24.67 -0.73 2.58
CA GLU A 129 -24.67 -0.10 1.26
C GLU A 129 -24.25 1.38 1.32
N GLU A 130 -24.72 2.12 2.33
CA GLU A 130 -24.31 3.51 2.55
C GLU A 130 -22.81 3.64 2.75
N ILE A 131 -22.21 2.78 3.57
CA ILE A 131 -20.75 2.73 3.77
C ILE A 131 -20.05 2.46 2.44
N LEU A 132 -20.51 1.47 1.66
CA LEU A 132 -19.88 1.06 0.40
C LEU A 132 -20.00 2.11 -0.72
N ARG A 133 -20.97 3.03 -0.66
CA ARG A 133 -21.09 4.14 -1.61
C ARG A 133 -19.94 5.14 -1.51
N SER A 134 -19.21 5.16 -0.39
CA SER A 134 -18.03 5.98 -0.16
C SER A 134 -16.99 5.86 -1.28
N ARG A 135 -16.43 6.99 -1.70
CA ARG A 135 -15.37 7.04 -2.73
C ARG A 135 -13.98 6.73 -2.18
N VAL A 136 -13.84 6.47 -0.88
CA VAL A 136 -12.54 6.27 -0.21
C VAL A 136 -11.69 5.21 -0.91
N ALA A 137 -12.26 4.05 -1.28
CA ALA A 137 -11.50 2.99 -1.96
C ALA A 137 -10.92 3.44 -3.31
N VAL A 138 -11.69 4.21 -4.09
CA VAL A 138 -11.24 4.73 -5.40
C VAL A 138 -10.20 5.82 -5.22
N TRP A 139 -10.44 6.74 -4.27
CA TRP A 139 -9.49 7.78 -3.91
C TRP A 139 -8.15 7.19 -3.47
N ASN A 140 -8.16 6.23 -2.54
CA ASN A 140 -6.96 5.57 -2.03
C ASN A 140 -6.16 4.89 -3.14
N ALA A 141 -6.84 4.16 -4.03
CA ALA A 141 -6.19 3.50 -5.15
C ALA A 141 -5.54 4.51 -6.10
N ALA A 142 -6.25 5.58 -6.45
CA ALA A 142 -5.75 6.61 -7.36
C ALA A 142 -4.60 7.42 -6.75
N PHE A 143 -4.75 7.85 -5.49
CA PHE A 143 -3.74 8.58 -4.74
C PHE A 143 -2.46 7.75 -4.57
N GLY A 144 -2.60 6.51 -4.10
CA GLY A 144 -1.48 5.57 -3.94
C GLY A 144 -0.76 5.31 -5.26
N ALA A 145 -1.49 5.09 -6.36
CA ALA A 145 -0.90 4.89 -7.69
C ALA A 145 -0.15 6.14 -8.17
N ALA A 146 -0.73 7.33 -8.01
CA ALA A 146 -0.09 8.58 -8.41
C ALA A 146 1.21 8.84 -7.64
N VAL A 147 1.21 8.62 -6.31
CA VAL A 147 2.42 8.78 -5.50
C VAL A 147 3.46 7.71 -5.81
N LEU A 148 3.06 6.45 -6.03
CA LEU A 148 3.98 5.39 -6.45
C LEU A 148 4.68 5.74 -7.76
N LEU A 149 3.95 6.27 -8.74
CA LEU A 149 4.53 6.74 -10.00
C LEU A 149 5.50 7.91 -9.79
N ALA A 150 5.16 8.86 -8.91
CA ALA A 150 6.03 9.98 -8.57
C ALA A 150 7.34 9.50 -7.90
N ILE A 151 7.26 8.60 -6.92
CA ILE A 151 8.45 8.01 -6.28
C ILE A 151 9.29 7.24 -7.31
N THR A 152 8.65 6.47 -8.19
CA THR A 152 9.34 5.72 -9.26
C THR A 152 10.09 6.67 -10.20
N TYR A 153 9.45 7.78 -10.59
CA TYR A 153 10.09 8.83 -11.38
C TYR A 153 11.31 9.42 -10.66
N LEU A 154 11.17 9.79 -9.39
CA LEU A 154 12.27 10.34 -8.59
C LEU A 154 13.45 9.37 -8.47
N MET A 155 13.18 8.08 -8.26
CA MET A 155 14.20 7.04 -8.09
C MET A 155 14.94 6.70 -9.39
N ILE A 156 14.27 6.81 -10.54
CA ILE A 156 14.87 6.51 -11.86
C ILE A 156 15.65 7.71 -12.38
N PHE A 157 15.03 8.89 -12.40
CA PHE A 157 15.60 10.08 -13.05
C PHE A 157 16.45 10.92 -12.10
N LYS A 158 16.29 10.74 -10.79
CA LYS A 158 17.07 11.41 -9.75
C LYS A 158 17.21 12.93 -9.97
N PRO A 159 16.12 13.69 -10.12
CA PRO A 159 16.21 15.14 -10.23
C PRO A 159 16.73 15.76 -8.92
N PHE A 160 17.19 17.01 -8.95
CA PHE A 160 17.61 17.75 -7.73
C PHE A 160 18.84 17.16 -7.03
N GLN A 161 19.84 16.69 -7.78
CA GLN A 161 21.13 16.30 -7.22
C GLN A 161 21.99 17.54 -6.93
N VAL A 162 22.80 17.47 -5.88
CA VAL A 162 23.83 18.48 -5.59
C VAL A 162 25.13 18.00 -6.25
N PHE A 163 25.76 18.87 -7.07
CA PHE A 163 27.01 18.57 -7.77
C PHE A 163 28.24 18.79 -6.89
#